data_AF-A0A183H7P9-F1
#
_entry.id   AF-A0A183H7P9-F1
#
_cell.length_a   1.000
_cell.length_b   1.000
_cell.length_c   1.000
_cell.angle_alpha   90.00
_cell.angle_beta   90.00
_cell.angle_gamma   90.00
#
_symmetry.space_group_name_H-M   'P 1'
#
loop_
_entity.id
_entity.type
_entity.pdbx_description
1 polymer ?
#
loop_
_entity_poly.entity_id
_entity_poly.type
_entity_poly.pdbx_seq_one_letter_code
_entity_poly.pdbx_strand_id
1 'polypeptide(L)'
;MAIEALSDGGVLGGIDRTTSIKLAAQTVMGAAKMVLEETKHPASLKDDVCSAGGSTIYGVKELEKNGSHFLLTAAFFQNYLLLKSFRSALIEAVHASTKRSSGQI
;
A
#
# COMPACT_ATOMS: atom_id res chain seq x y z
N MET A 1 1.42 7.75 -6.41
CA MET A 1 0.08 7.37 -5.88
C MET A 1 -0.10 7.74 -4.40
N ALA A 2 0.24 6.93 -3.38
CA ALA A 2 -0.09 7.27 -1.98
C ALA A 2 0.62 8.52 -1.44
N ILE A 3 1.96 8.57 -1.52
CA ILE A 3 2.78 9.74 -1.09
C ILE A 3 2.42 11.00 -1.89
N GLU A 4 2.15 10.82 -3.18
CA GLU A 4 1.73 11.90 -4.09
C GLU A 4 0.38 12.49 -3.69
N ALA A 5 -0.63 11.65 -3.45
CA ALA A 5 -1.96 12.10 -3.00
C ALA A 5 -1.90 12.80 -1.63
N LEU A 6 -1.08 12.26 -0.71
CA LEU A 6 -0.82 12.92 0.58
C LEU A 6 -0.13 14.29 0.38
N SER A 7 0.82 14.38 -0.55
CA SER A 7 1.49 15.63 -0.89
C SER A 7 0.53 16.65 -1.52
N ASP A 8 -0.37 16.22 -2.40
CA ASP A 8 -1.43 17.07 -2.97
C ASP A 8 -2.34 17.64 -1.88
N GLY A 9 -2.71 16.82 -0.89
CA GLY A 9 -3.44 17.30 0.29
C GLY A 9 -2.67 18.36 1.08
N GLY A 10 -1.35 18.18 1.26
CA GLY A 10 -0.52 19.19 1.92
C GLY A 10 -0.39 20.50 1.12
N VAL A 11 -0.31 20.42 -0.20
CA VAL A 11 -0.29 21.61 -1.08
C VAL A 11 -1.64 22.33 -1.07
N LEU A 12 -2.75 21.58 -1.08
CA LEU A 12 -4.09 22.15 -0.89
C LEU A 12 -4.20 22.88 0.47
N GLY A 13 -3.52 22.37 1.50
CA GLY A 13 -3.39 23.00 2.81
C GLY A 13 -2.40 24.17 2.88
N GLY A 14 -1.75 24.54 1.78
CA GLY A 14 -0.84 25.70 1.70
C GLY A 14 0.64 25.40 1.90
N ILE A 15 1.05 24.14 2.00
CA ILE A 15 2.47 23.74 2.11
C ILE A 15 3.12 23.78 0.72
N ASP A 16 4.38 24.21 0.61
CA ASP A 16 5.08 24.13 -0.68
C ASP A 16 5.27 22.66 -1.12
N ARG A 17 5.27 22.43 -2.44
CA ARG A 17 5.31 21.08 -3.03
C ARG A 17 6.49 20.25 -2.54
N THR A 18 7.68 20.85 -2.44
CA THR A 18 8.90 20.13 -2.09
C THR A 18 8.84 19.64 -0.64
N THR A 19 8.41 20.51 0.27
CA THR A 19 8.21 20.16 1.68
C THR A 19 7.07 19.16 1.84
N SER A 20 5.97 19.34 1.12
CA SER A 20 4.81 18.45 1.19
C SER A 20 5.16 17.01 0.79
N ILE A 21 5.94 16.82 -0.28
CA ILE A 21 6.45 15.48 -0.67
C ILE A 21 7.28 14.85 0.45
N LYS A 22 8.20 15.61 1.06
CA LYS A 22 9.06 15.09 2.14
C LYS A 22 8.25 14.68 3.37
N LEU A 23 7.29 15.53 3.78
CA LEU A 23 6.40 15.24 4.91
C LEU A 23 5.54 14.01 4.63
N ALA A 24 4.96 13.89 3.44
CA ALA A 24 4.17 12.73 3.05
C ALA A 24 4.99 11.44 3.06
N ALA A 25 6.19 11.45 2.47
CA ALA A 25 7.08 10.30 2.46
C ALA A 25 7.50 9.88 3.88
N GLN A 26 7.90 10.85 4.70
CA GLN A 26 8.30 10.60 6.09
C GLN A 26 7.15 10.05 6.94
N THR A 27 5.93 10.56 6.72
CA THR A 27 4.72 10.09 7.40
C THR A 27 4.44 8.62 7.08
N VAL A 28 4.48 8.26 5.78
CA VAL A 28 4.28 6.87 5.35
C VAL A 28 5.38 5.96 5.89
N MET A 29 6.65 6.39 5.86
CA MET A 29 7.75 5.63 6.42
C MET A 29 7.59 5.41 7.93
N GLY A 30 7.22 6.45 8.67
CA GLY A 30 6.99 6.37 10.12
C GLY A 30 5.86 5.41 10.48
N ALA A 31 4.73 5.49 9.75
CA ALA A 31 3.61 4.57 9.93
C ALA A 31 4.00 3.11 9.64
N ALA A 32 4.71 2.86 8.53
CA ALA A 32 5.20 1.53 8.20
C ALA A 32 6.17 0.99 9.26
N LYS A 33 7.11 1.83 9.71
CA LYS A 33 8.07 1.47 10.77
C LYS A 33 7.34 1.09 12.06
N MET A 34 6.36 1.88 12.48
CA MET A 34 5.56 1.60 13.68
C MET A 34 4.89 0.24 13.60
N VAL A 35 4.28 -0.12 12.47
CA VAL A 35 3.63 -1.43 12.29
C VAL A 35 4.64 -2.59 12.31
N LEU A 36 5.87 -2.38 11.82
CA LEU A 36 6.89 -3.42 11.78
C LEU A 36 7.59 -3.63 13.14
N GLU A 37 7.71 -2.57 13.93
CA GLU A 37 8.43 -2.60 15.22
C GLU A 37 7.51 -2.91 16.40
N GLU A 38 6.24 -2.49 16.34
CA GLU A 38 5.27 -2.71 17.41
C GLU A 38 4.54 -4.06 17.23
N THR A 39 4.26 -4.76 18.33
CA THR A 39 3.47 -6.00 18.33
C THR A 39 1.96 -5.77 18.36
N LYS A 40 1.54 -4.50 18.22
CA LYS A 40 0.13 -4.08 18.27
C LYS A 40 -0.57 -4.33 16.95
N HIS A 41 -1.87 -4.61 17.02
CA HIS A 41 -2.71 -4.65 15.83
C HIS A 41 -2.78 -3.25 15.17
N PRO A 42 -2.75 -3.12 13.82
CA PRO A 42 -2.79 -1.82 13.14
C PRO A 42 -4.01 -0.95 13.51
N ALA A 43 -5.15 -1.57 13.82
CA ALA A 43 -6.32 -0.82 14.29
C ALA A 43 -6.06 -0.13 15.64
N SER A 44 -5.33 -0.77 16.55
CA SER A 44 -4.94 -0.16 17.83
C SER A 44 -3.95 0.97 17.63
N LEU A 45 -2.97 0.82 16.72
CA LEU A 45 -2.04 1.91 16.38
C LEU A 45 -2.76 3.12 15.77
N LYS A 46 -3.79 2.88 14.94
CA LYS A 46 -4.67 3.94 14.42
C LYS A 46 -5.40 4.65 15.56
N ASP A 47 -5.94 3.90 16.52
CA ASP A 47 -6.67 4.47 17.66
C ASP A 47 -5.73 5.27 18.59
N ASP A 48 -4.48 4.81 18.77
CA ASP A 48 -3.45 5.50 19.57
C ASP A 48 -3.15 6.93 19.06
N VAL A 49 -3.36 7.21 17.77
CA VAL A 49 -3.16 8.54 17.15
C VAL A 49 -4.47 9.32 16.89
N CYS A 50 -5.62 8.73 17.26
CA CYS A 50 -6.94 9.31 17.06
C CYS A 50 -7.56 9.75 18.38
N SER A 51 -7.44 11.03 18.73
CA SER A 51 -8.14 11.60 19.88
C SER A 51 -9.60 11.93 19.56
N ALA A 52 -10.46 11.91 20.58
CA ALA A 52 -11.87 12.29 20.45
C ALA A 52 -12.01 13.73 19.91
N GLY A 53 -12.70 13.89 18.78
CA GLY A 53 -12.89 15.19 18.10
C GLY A 53 -11.62 15.78 17.46
N GLY A 54 -10.52 15.03 17.38
CA GLY A 54 -9.27 15.48 16.76
C GLY A 54 -9.31 15.49 15.23
N SER A 55 -8.37 16.22 14.60
CA SER A 55 -8.28 16.29 13.13
C SER A 55 -8.04 14.92 12.48
N THR A 56 -7.24 14.05 13.12
CA THR A 56 -6.91 12.71 12.59
C THR A 56 -8.15 11.85 12.37
N ILE A 57 -9.10 11.83 13.32
CA ILE A 57 -10.29 10.99 13.21
C ILE A 57 -11.25 11.48 12.12
N TYR A 58 -11.30 12.79 11.84
CA TYR A 58 -12.02 13.32 10.68
C TYR A 58 -11.35 12.90 9.36
N GLY A 59 -10.02 12.89 9.30
CA GLY A 59 -9.28 12.37 8.14
C GLY A 59 -9.56 10.89 7.89
N VAL A 60 -9.53 10.06 8.95
CA VAL A 60 -9.91 8.64 8.87
C VAL A 60 -11.34 8.48 8.37
N LYS A 61 -12.28 9.28 8.88
CA LYS A 61 -13.68 9.23 8.45
C LYS A 61 -13.84 9.52 6.95
N GLU A 62 -13.11 10.49 6.41
CA GLU A 62 -13.16 10.80 4.98
C GLU A 62 -12.53 9.67 4.14
N LEU A 63 -11.45 9.05 4.60
CA LEU A 63 -10.86 7.87 3.94
C LEU A 63 -11.84 6.70 3.88
N GLU A 64 -12.54 6.41 4.99
CA GLU A 64 -13.55 5.34 5.06
C GLU A 64 -14.73 5.61 4.12
N LYS A 65 -15.22 6.86 4.10
CA LYS A 65 -16.32 7.29 3.22
C LYS A 65 -16.02 7.08 1.74
N ASN A 66 -14.75 7.25 1.34
CA ASN A 66 -14.30 7.07 -0.05
C ASN A 66 -13.78 5.65 -0.35
N GLY A 67 -13.97 4.69 0.57
CA GLY A 67 -13.66 3.27 0.30
C GLY A 67 -12.17 2.94 0.23
N SER A 68 -11.31 3.70 0.91
CA SER A 68 -9.85 3.52 0.86
C SER A 68 -9.40 2.08 1.17
N HIS A 69 -10.00 1.44 2.18
CA HIS A 69 -9.73 0.05 2.55
C HIS A 69 -9.99 -0.92 1.39
N PHE A 70 -11.16 -0.81 0.75
CA PHE A 70 -11.52 -1.66 -0.36
C PHE A 70 -10.55 -1.50 -1.54
N LEU A 71 -10.22 -0.25 -1.90
CA LEU A 71 -9.31 0.05 -3.00
C LEU A 71 -7.90 -0.51 -2.78
N LEU A 72 -7.35 -0.34 -1.57
CA LEU A 72 -6.01 -0.83 -1.23
C LEU A 72 -5.97 -2.37 -1.19
N THR A 73 -6.98 -3.01 -0.58
CA THR A 73 -7.06 -4.47 -0.54
C THR A 73 -7.21 -5.05 -1.95
N ALA A 74 -8.08 -4.48 -2.79
CA ALA A 74 -8.28 -4.93 -4.15
C ALA A 74 -6.98 -4.79 -4.99
N ALA A 75 -6.30 -3.66 -4.89
CA ALA A 75 -5.03 -3.43 -5.59
C ALA A 75 -3.95 -4.44 -5.18
N PHE A 76 -3.81 -4.69 -3.87
CA PHE A 76 -2.82 -5.64 -3.36
C PHE A 76 -3.15 -7.08 -3.77
N PHE A 77 -4.42 -7.48 -3.67
CA PHE A 77 -4.87 -8.80 -4.07
C PHE A 77 -4.69 -9.06 -5.57
N GLN A 78 -5.01 -8.08 -6.42
CA GLN A 78 -4.82 -8.21 -7.86
C GLN A 78 -3.34 -8.38 -8.23
N ASN A 79 -2.45 -7.64 -7.56
CA ASN A 79 -1.01 -7.81 -7.74
C ASN A 79 -0.56 -9.22 -7.32
N TYR A 80 -1.03 -9.70 -6.16
CA TYR A 80 -0.75 -11.05 -5.69
C TYR A 80 -1.18 -12.15 -6.69
N LEU A 81 -2.39 -12.04 -7.26
CA LEU A 81 -2.86 -12.98 -8.28
C LEU A 81 -2.01 -12.97 -9.54
N LEU A 82 -1.61 -11.78 -10.00
CA LEU A 82 -0.74 -11.62 -11.15
C LEU A 82 0.62 -12.32 -10.91
N LEU A 83 1.25 -12.09 -9.76
CA LEU A 83 2.50 -12.74 -9.39
C LEU A 83 2.38 -14.28 -9.33
N LYS A 84 1.26 -14.79 -8.81
CA LYS A 84 0.98 -16.22 -8.78
C LYS A 84 0.85 -16.80 -10.20
N SER A 85 0.18 -16.09 -11.09
CA SER A 85 0.04 -16.50 -12.50
C SER A 85 1.39 -16.53 -13.23
N PHE A 86 2.26 -15.54 -13.00
CA PHE A 86 3.61 -15.52 -13.58
C PHE A 86 4.47 -16.70 -13.14
N ARG A 87 4.39 -17.09 -11.85
CA ARG A 87 5.12 -18.26 -11.35
C ARG A 87 4.68 -19.55 -12.03
N SER A 88 3.37 -19.74 -12.22
CA SER A 88 2.84 -20.90 -12.95
C SER A 88 3.30 -20.91 -14.41
N ALA A 89 3.21 -19.76 -15.10
CA ALA A 89 3.66 -19.63 -16.49
C ALA A 89 5.17 -19.89 -16.65
N LEU A 90 6.01 -19.45 -15.71
CA LEU A 90 7.45 -19.75 -15.70
C LEU A 90 7.72 -21.26 -15.55
N ILE A 91 6.99 -21.94 -14.67
CA ILE A 91 7.14 -23.39 -14.48
C ILE A 91 6.72 -24.15 -15.75
N GLU A 92 5.62 -23.76 -16.39
CA GLU A 92 5.18 -24.34 -17.66
C GLU A 92 6.19 -24.09 -18.78
N ALA A 93 6.72 -22.87 -18.90
CA ALA A 93 7.73 -22.52 -19.89
C ALA A 93 9.04 -23.30 -19.70
N VAL A 94 9.48 -23.48 -18.45
CA VAL A 94 10.66 -24.31 -18.12
C VAL A 94 10.40 -25.76 -18.52
N HIS A 95 9.28 -26.36 -18.12
CA HIS A 95 8.94 -27.74 -18.50
C HIS A 95 8.82 -27.94 -20.02
N ALA A 96 8.22 -26.98 -20.74
CA ALA A 96 8.11 -27.02 -22.20
C ALA A 96 9.49 -26.93 -22.88
N SER A 97 10.41 -26.14 -22.32
CA SER A 97 11.80 -26.03 -22.78
C SER A 97 12.58 -27.33 -22.54
N THR A 98 12.43 -27.95 -21.36
CA THR A 98 13.05 -29.24 -21.03
C THR A 98 12.57 -30.36 -21.96
N LYS A 99 11.25 -30.45 -22.22
CA LYS A 99 10.67 -31.44 -23.16
C LYS A 99 11.17 -31.27 -24.60
N ARG A 100 11.34 -30.02 -25.06
CA ARG A 100 11.95 -29.73 -26.38
C ARG A 100 13.40 -30.15 -26.47
N SER A 101 14.19 -29.99 -25.40
CA SER A 101 15.60 -30.42 -25.39
C SER A 101 15.80 -31.94 -25.34
N SER A 102 14.82 -32.70 -24.84
CA SER A 102 14.92 -34.16 -24.67
C SER A 102 14.40 -34.97 -25.87
N GLY A 103 14.01 -34.34 -26.98
CA GLY A 103 13.59 -35.03 -28.21
C GLY A 103 12.30 -35.86 -28.09
N GLN A 104 11.53 -35.69 -27.01
CA GLN A 104 10.22 -36.31 -26.83
C GLN A 104 9.15 -35.33 -27.29
N ILE A 105 8.80 -35.39 -28.58
CA ILE A 105 7.54 -34.88 -29.12
C ILE A 105 6.55 -36.05 -29.12
#